data_AF-A0A450TC99-F1
#
_entry.id   AF-A0A450TC99-F1
#
_cell.length_a   1.000
_cell.length_b   1.000
_cell.length_c   1.000
_cell.angle_alpha   90.00
_cell.angle_beta   90.00
_cell.angle_gamma   90.00
#
_symmetry.space_group_name_H-M   'P 1'
#
loop_
_entity.id
_entity.type
_entity.pdbx_description
1 polymer ?
#
loop_
_entity_poly.entity_id
_entity_poly.type
_entity_poly.pdbx_seq_one_letter_code
_entity_poly.pdbx_strand_id
1 'polypeptide(L)' 'MERLLVKRFGPLGEGIQKRLELATLEQLDYWSDRILDASTIDAVFEEH' A
#
# COMPACT_ATOMS: atom_id res chain seq x y z
N MET A 1 7.12 4.02 1.79
CA MET A 1 5.71 3.67 2.06
C MET A 1 5.54 2.46 2.99
N GLU A 2 6.31 1.38 2.81
CA GLU A 2 6.14 0.13 3.55
C GLU A 2 5.90 0.29 5.07
N ARG A 3 6.65 1.19 5.72
CA ARG A 3 6.47 1.51 7.15
C ARG A 3 5.08 2.03 7.52
N LEU A 4 4.42 2.80 6.64
CA LEU A 4 3.08 3.33 6.87
C LEU A 4 2.03 2.22 6.77
N LEU A 5 2.18 1.34 5.79
CA LEU A 5 1.33 0.17 5.62
C LEU A 5 1.47 -0.78 6.81
N VAL A 6 2.70 -1.06 7.27
CA VAL A 6 2.94 -1.88 8.46
C VAL A 6 2.31 -1.25 9.71
N LYS A 7 2.40 0.09 9.85
CA LYS A 7 1.87 0.80 11.02
C LYS A 7 0.34 0.86 11.04
N ARG A 8 -0.31 0.95 9.89
CA ARG A 8 -1.78 1.08 9.78
C ARG A 8 -2.50 -0.25 9.66
N PHE A 9 -1.93 -1.19 8.89
CA PHE A 9 -2.55 -2.48 8.57
C PHE A 9 -1.87 -3.67 9.25
N GLY A 10 -0.68 -3.48 9.85
CA GLY A 10 0.07 -4.56 10.48
C GLY A 10 1.03 -5.27 9.52
N PRO A 11 1.54 -6.46 9.89
CA PRO A 11 2.58 -7.15 9.12
C PRO A 11 2.12 -7.40 7.68
N LEU A 12 2.88 -6.87 6.72
CA LEU A 12 2.61 -7.01 5.30
C LEU A 12 2.97 -8.42 4.86
N GLY A 13 1.99 -9.15 4.32
CA GLY A 13 2.26 -10.45 3.70
C GLY A 13 3.19 -10.32 2.50
N GLU A 14 3.81 -11.43 2.11
CA GLU A 14 4.74 -11.49 0.96
C GLU A 14 4.12 -10.94 -0.33
N GLY A 15 2.81 -11.08 -0.53
CA GLY A 15 2.11 -10.53 -1.69
C GLY A 15 2.17 -9.00 -1.76
N ILE A 16 2.10 -8.31 -0.62
CA ILE A 16 2.18 -6.85 -0.56
C ILE A 16 3.61 -6.38 -0.77
N GLN A 17 4.60 -7.06 -0.18
CA GLN A 17 6.02 -6.74 -0.38
C GLN A 17 6.40 -6.84 -1.87
N LYS A 18 6.03 -7.92 -2.55
CA LYS A 18 6.24 -8.04 -4.00
C LYS A 18 5.54 -6.95 -4.80
N ARG A 19 4.34 -6.55 -4.38
CA ARG A 19 3.58 -5.48 -5.03
C ARG A 19 4.27 -4.13 -4.84
N LEU A 20 4.86 -3.85 -3.67
CA LEU A 20 5.70 -2.68 -3.43
C LEU A 20 7.00 -2.69 -4.25
N GLU A 21 7.63 -3.85 -4.42
CA GLU A 21 8.84 -3.98 -5.24
C GLU A 21 8.56 -3.76 -6.73
N LEU A 22 7.40 -4.18 -7.21
CA LEU A 22 6.96 -3.98 -8.60
C LEU A 22 6.29 -2.62 -8.83
N ALA A 23 5.94 -1.91 -7.76
CA ALA A 23 5.26 -0.62 -7.82
C ALA A 23 6.16 0.45 -8.42
N THR A 24 5.58 1.31 -9.23
CA THR A 24 6.24 2.55 -9.66
C THR A 24 6.14 3.63 -8.60
N LEU A 25 6.97 4.67 -8.73
CA LEU A 25 6.93 5.83 -7.84
C LEU A 25 5.55 6.49 -7.80
N GLU A 26 4.82 6.51 -8.93
CA GLU A 26 3.46 7.05 -9.00
C GLU A 26 2.47 6.23 -8.17
N GLN A 27 2.54 4.90 -8.22
CA GLN A 27 1.70 4.04 -7.37
C GLN A 27 2.04 4.20 -5.89
N LEU A 28 3.33 4.32 -5.54
CA LEU A 28 3.77 4.61 -4.18
C LEU A 28 3.36 6.01 -3.70
N ASP A 29 3.11 6.97 -4.59
CA ASP A 29 2.54 8.26 -4.21
C ASP A 29 1.03 8.14 -4.02
N TYR A 30 0.34 7.50 -4.98
CA TYR A 30 -1.10 7.25 -4.94
C TYR A 30 -1.53 6.48 -3.69
N TRP A 31 -0.84 5.38 -3.38
CA TRP A 31 -1.09 4.60 -2.19
C TRP A 31 -0.83 5.40 -0.89
N SER A 32 0.00 6.47 -0.92
CA SER A 32 0.33 7.28 0.28
C SER A 32 -0.79 8.25 0.60
N ASP A 33 -1.51 8.69 -0.42
CA ASP A 33 -2.73 9.47 -0.25
C ASP A 33 -3.91 8.54 0.07
N ARG A 34 -4.07 7.46 -0.71
CA ARG A 34 -5.11 6.46 -0.50
C ARG A 34 -5.05 5.80 0.86
N ILE A 35 -3.88 5.52 1.40
CA ILE A 35 -3.79 4.94 2.74
C ILE A 35 -4.50 5.82 3.78
N LEU A 36 -4.57 7.14 3.60
CA LEU A 36 -5.27 8.07 4.50
C LEU A 36 -6.78 7.89 4.49
N ASP A 37 -7.36 7.59 3.33
CA ASP A 37 -8.80 7.45 3.09
C ASP A 37 -9.28 5.99 3.22
N ALA A 38 -8.50 5.06 2.67
CA ALA A 38 -8.79 3.64 2.62
C ALA A 38 -8.80 3.01 4.02
N SER A 39 -9.88 2.28 4.31
CA SER A 39 -10.03 1.55 5.56
C SER A 39 -9.31 0.19 5.57
N THR A 40 -8.93 -0.33 4.41
CA THR A 40 -8.28 -1.65 4.28
C THR A 40 -7.09 -1.57 3.33
N ILE A 41 -6.15 -2.49 3.52
CA ILE A 41 -4.96 -2.59 2.69
C ILE A 41 -5.34 -2.87 1.23
N ASP A 42 -6.30 -3.76 0.97
CA ASP A 42 -6.82 -4.02 -0.37
C ASP A 42 -7.33 -2.75 -1.04
N ALA A 43 -8.09 -1.90 -0.34
CA ALA A 43 -8.59 -0.64 -0.89
C ALA A 43 -7.50 0.39 -1.21
N VAL A 44 -6.31 0.28 -0.59
CA VAL A 44 -5.14 1.07 -0.99
C VAL A 44 -4.60 0.60 -2.33
N PHE A 45 -4.58 -0.72 -2.53
CA PHE A 45 -4.05 -1.37 -3.73
C PHE A 45 -5.10 -1.59 -4.83
N GLU A 46 -6.36 -1.24 -4.59
CA GLU A 46 -7.47 -1.32 -5.54
C GLU A 46 -7.33 -0.14 -6.53
N GLU A 47 -6.36 -0.27 -7.44
CA GLU A 47 -6.30 0.53 -8.67
C GLU A 47 -7.11 -0.18 -9.75
N HIS A 48 -7.94 0.61 -10.43
CA HIS A 48 -9.00 0.17 -11.33
C HIS A 48 -8.50 -0.27 -12.71
#